data_AF-A0A177UZB5-F1
#
_entry.id   AF-A0A177UZB5-F1
#
_cell.length_a   1.000
_cell.length_b   1.000
_cell.length_c   1.000
_cell.angle_alpha   90.00
_cell.angle_beta   90.00
_cell.angle_gamma   90.00
#
_symmetry.space_group_name_H-M   'P 1'
#
loop_
_entity.id
_entity.type
_entity.pdbx_description
1 polymer ?
#
loop_
_entity_poly.entity_id
_entity_poly.type
_entity_poly.pdbx_seq_one_letter_code
_entity_poly.pdbx_strand_id
1 'polypeptide(L)'
;MLIFSAFKTLTGQQVTVELKNDLAIQGTLKSVDQFLNFKLDNIKVLDEQRYPHMMAVTSAFIRGSVVRYVHLPAQAVDTTLLEDATRRTGQQTK
;
A
#
# COMPACT_ATOMS: atom_id res chain seq x y z
N MET A 1 -0.63 4.85 -15.19
CA MET A 1 -0.95 3.57 -14.50
C MET A 1 0.25 2.91 -13.81
N LEU A 2 1.47 3.48 -13.89
CA LEU A 2 2.69 2.92 -13.30
C LEU A 2 2.55 2.44 -11.85
N ILE A 3 2.09 3.31 -10.95
CA ILE A 3 2.01 3.02 -9.51
C ILE A 3 0.99 1.92 -9.21
N PHE A 4 -0.15 1.92 -9.89
CA PHE A 4 -1.11 0.83 -9.80
C PHE A 4 -0.49 -0.50 -10.23
N SER A 5 0.22 -0.53 -11.36
CA SER A 5 0.91 -1.74 -11.83
C SER A 5 1.97 -2.23 -10.82
N ALA A 6 2.74 -1.32 -10.22
CA ALA A 6 3.72 -1.66 -9.20
C ALA A 6 3.07 -2.27 -7.94
N PHE A 7 1.98 -1.70 -7.43
CA PHE A 7 1.30 -2.31 -6.28
C PHE A 7 0.61 -3.64 -6.62
N LYS A 8 0.18 -3.84 -7.87
CA LYS A 8 -0.39 -5.11 -8.30
C LYS A 8 0.61 -6.26 -8.18
N THR A 9 1.90 -6.02 -8.45
CA THR A 9 2.96 -7.05 -8.30
C THR A 9 3.24 -7.40 -6.83
N LEU A 10 2.80 -6.56 -5.88
CA LEU A 10 2.98 -6.75 -4.45
C LEU A 10 1.80 -7.48 -3.78
N THR A 11 0.83 -7.96 -4.56
CA THR A 11 -0.28 -8.75 -4.04
C THR A 11 0.24 -10.00 -3.32
N GLY A 12 -0.22 -10.22 -2.09
CA GLY A 12 0.25 -11.30 -1.21
C GLY A 12 1.43 -10.94 -0.31
N GLN A 13 2.06 -9.77 -0.52
CA GLN A 13 3.16 -9.30 0.32
C GLN A 13 2.67 -8.56 1.57
N GLN A 14 3.49 -8.54 2.61
CA GLN A 14 3.23 -7.74 3.80
C GLN A 14 3.61 -6.27 3.54
N VAL A 15 2.69 -5.37 3.83
CA VAL A 15 2.85 -3.91 3.65
C VAL A 15 2.40 -3.18 4.90
N THR A 16 2.93 -1.97 5.12
CA THR A 16 2.43 -1.07 6.16
C THR A 16 1.88 0.19 5.50
N VAL A 17 0.62 0.51 5.75
CA VAL A 17 -0.06 1.69 5.21
C VAL A 17 -0.21 2.70 6.34
N GLU A 18 0.44 3.85 6.19
CA GLU A 18 0.27 5.01 7.07
C GLU A 18 -0.77 5.96 6.47
N LEU A 19 -1.78 6.29 7.27
CA LEU A 19 -2.86 7.20 6.87
C LEU A 19 -2.54 8.65 7.24
N LYS A 20 -3.23 9.59 6.61
CA LYS A 20 -3.09 11.04 6.87
C LYS A 20 -3.45 11.46 8.30
N ASN A 21 -4.12 10.61 9.08
CA ASN A 21 -4.42 10.81 10.49
C ASN A 21 -3.45 10.07 11.44
N ASP A 22 -2.27 9.70 10.92
CA ASP A 22 -1.17 9.02 11.62
C ASP A 22 -1.45 7.57 12.05
N LEU A 23 -2.61 7.01 11.69
CA LEU A 23 -2.89 5.59 11.90
C LEU A 23 -2.03 4.76 10.94
N ALA A 24 -1.22 3.84 11.49
CA ALA A 24 -0.42 2.90 10.72
C ALA A 24 -0.97 1.47 10.85
N ILE A 25 -1.29 0.86 9.72
CA ILE A 25 -1.87 -0.48 9.61
C ILE A 25 -0.93 -1.37 8.82
N GLN A 26 -0.42 -2.42 9.45
CA GLN A 26 0.33 -3.48 8.79
C GLN A 26 -0.62 -4.59 8.37
N GLY A 27 -0.43 -5.18 7.19
CA GLY A 27 -1.25 -6.31 6.75
C GLY A 27 -0.76 -6.92 5.44
N THR A 28 -1.41 -7.99 5.00
CA THR A 28 -1.13 -8.61 3.70
C THR A 28 -1.94 -7.92 2.61
N LEU A 29 -1.28 -7.42 1.57
CA LEU A 29 -1.94 -6.77 0.44
C LEU A 29 -2.78 -7.78 -0.36
N LYS A 30 -4.11 -7.68 -0.29
CA LYS A 30 -5.02 -8.58 -1.00
C LYS A 30 -5.36 -8.10 -2.40
N SER A 31 -5.57 -6.80 -2.56
CA SER A 31 -5.84 -6.17 -3.85
C SER A 31 -5.61 -4.67 -3.80
N VAL A 32 -5.34 -4.10 -4.97
CA VAL A 32 -5.28 -2.65 -5.22
C VAL A 32 -6.08 -2.34 -6.49
N ASP A 33 -6.71 -1.17 -6.55
CA ASP A 33 -7.40 -0.68 -7.74
C ASP A 33 -6.71 0.52 -8.39
N GLN A 34 -7.27 1.01 -9.50
CA GLN A 34 -6.72 2.14 -10.26
C GLN A 34 -6.69 3.48 -9.49
N PHE A 35 -7.48 3.61 -8.43
CA PHE A 35 -7.50 4.79 -7.55
C PHE A 35 -6.58 4.61 -6.34
N LEU A 36 -5.79 3.52 -6.34
CA LEU A 36 -4.93 3.12 -5.24
C LEU A 36 -5.72 2.92 -3.94
N ASN A 37 -6.95 2.41 -4.03
CA ASN A 37 -7.61 1.86 -2.85
C ASN A 37 -6.98 0.50 -2.51
N PHE A 38 -6.72 0.24 -1.24
CA PHE A 38 -6.04 -0.96 -0.76
C PHE A 38 -7.00 -1.85 0.01
N LYS A 39 -7.01 -3.15 -0.29
CA LYS A 39 -7.60 -4.17 0.57
C LYS A 39 -6.49 -4.92 1.26
N LEU A 40 -6.49 -4.92 2.59
CA LEU A 40 -5.55 -5.66 3.42
C LEU A 40 -6.28 -6.75 4.21
N ASP A 41 -5.68 -7.93 4.28
CA ASP A 41 -6.09 -9.03 5.16
C ASP A 41 -5.06 -9.24 6.28
N ASN A 42 -5.44 -9.92 7.35
CA ASN A 42 -4.61 -10.20 8.52
C ASN A 42 -3.95 -8.94 9.08
N ILE A 43 -4.75 -7.89 9.28
CA ILE A 43 -4.23 -6.59 9.67
C ILE A 43 -3.82 -6.55 11.14
N LYS A 44 -2.84 -5.70 11.45
CA LYS A 44 -2.43 -5.31 12.78
C LYS A 44 -2.20 -3.79 12.81
N VAL A 45 -2.74 -3.12 13.82
CA VAL A 45 -2.46 -1.70 14.06
C VAL A 45 -1.15 -1.58 14.85
N LEU A 46 -0.26 -0.69 14.43
CA LEU A 46 1.03 -0.53 15.11
C LEU A 46 0.92 0.20 16.46
N ASP A 47 -0.07 1.09 16.61
CA ASP A 47 -0.37 1.81 17.85
C ASP A 47 -1.73 1.37 18.42
N GLU A 48 -1.77 0.16 18.98
CA GLU A 48 -2.99 -0.46 19.50
C GLU A 48 -3.59 0.33 20.68
N GLN A 49 -2.76 0.97 21.50
CA GLN A 49 -3.21 1.73 22.68
C GLN A 49 -3.97 2.99 22.30
N ARG A 50 -3.53 3.68 21.23
CA ARG A 50 -4.20 4.89 20.73
C ARG A 50 -5.45 4.58 19.90
N TYR A 51 -5.52 3.39 19.29
CA TYR A 51 -6.62 2.98 18.42
C TYR A 51 -7.26 1.63 18.85
N PRO A 52 -7.79 1.51 20.08
CA PRO A 52 -8.30 0.24 20.62
C PRO A 52 -9.52 -0.30 19.84
N HIS A 53 -10.27 0.57 19.16
CA HIS A 53 -11.41 0.19 18.33
C HIS A 53 -11.03 -0.67 17.11
N MET A 54 -9.76 -0.68 16.72
CA MET A 54 -9.27 -1.47 15.59
C MET A 54 -8.86 -2.90 15.95
N MET A 55 -8.81 -3.25 17.25
CA MET A 55 -8.27 -4.53 17.72
C MET A 55 -9.05 -5.75 17.24
N ALA A 56 -10.36 -5.61 17.01
CA ALA A 56 -11.20 -6.71 16.51
C ALA A 56 -11.21 -6.81 14.98
N VAL A 57 -10.57 -5.87 14.27
CA VAL A 57 -10.62 -5.78 12.82
C VAL A 57 -9.52 -6.64 12.22
N THR A 58 -9.89 -7.62 11.40
CA THR A 58 -8.95 -8.57 10.77
C THR A 58 -8.65 -8.24 9.30
N SER A 59 -9.50 -7.42 8.65
CA SER A 59 -9.31 -6.95 7.28
C SER A 59 -9.76 -5.50 7.15
N ALA A 60 -9.14 -4.75 6.25
CA ALA A 60 -9.47 -3.35 6.01
C ALA A 60 -9.54 -3.04 4.51
N PHE A 61 -10.52 -2.22 4.13
CA PHE A 61 -10.53 -1.52 2.85
C PHE A 61 -10.21 -0.04 3.09
N ILE A 62 -9.11 0.42 2.50
CA ILE A 62 -8.56 1.75 2.72
C ILE A 62 -8.71 2.54 1.43
N ARG A 63 -9.37 3.70 1.51
CA ARG A 63 -9.49 4.62 0.37
C ARG A 63 -8.13 5.25 0.06
N GLY A 64 -7.69 5.21 -1.20
CA GLY A 64 -6.36 5.69 -1.60
C GLY A 64 -6.10 7.15 -1.26
N SER A 65 -7.15 7.99 -1.27
CA SER A 65 -7.04 9.42 -0.95
C SER A 65 -6.67 9.73 0.50
N VAL A 66 -6.82 8.78 1.44
CA VAL A 66 -6.45 8.96 2.85
C VAL A 66 -5.07 8.38 3.19
N VAL A 67 -4.42 7.70 2.25
CA VAL A 67 -3.07 7.15 2.43
C VAL A 67 -2.06 8.30 2.38
N ARG A 68 -1.10 8.28 3.31
CA ARG A 68 0.08 9.16 3.32
C ARG A 68 1.31 8.41 2.81
N TYR A 69 1.60 7.24 3.41
CA TYR A 69 2.74 6.41 3.03
C TYR A 69 2.35 4.94 2.92
N VAL A 70 3.07 4.21 2.07
CA VAL A 70 3.04 2.75 2.04
C VAL A 70 4.47 2.26 2.14
N HIS A 71 4.81 1.61 3.26
CA HIS A 71 6.12 1.03 3.50
C HIS A 71 6.15 -0.40 2.99
N LEU A 72 7.19 -0.72 2.24
CA LEU A 72 7.38 -1.99 1.54
C LEU A 72 8.72 -2.60 1.95
N PRO A 73 8.82 -3.94 2.04
CA PRO A 73 10.11 -4.61 2.15
C PRO A 73 10.96 -4.30 0.93
N ALA A 74 12.23 -3.92 1.13
CA ALA A 74 13.13 -3.59 0.02
C ALA A 74 13.29 -4.75 -0.98
N GLN A 75 13.26 -5.99 -0.50
CA GLN A 75 13.38 -7.19 -1.34
C GLN A 75 12.14 -7.45 -2.22
N ALA A 76 11.01 -6.81 -1.92
CA ALA A 76 9.77 -6.98 -2.68
C ALA A 76 9.70 -6.07 -3.92
N VAL A 77 10.66 -5.15 -4.09
CA VAL A 77 10.66 -4.13 -5.15
C VAL A 77 11.95 -4.18 -5.95
N ASP A 78 11.83 -4.45 -7.25
CA ASP A 78 12.90 -4.26 -8.22
C ASP A 78 12.97 -2.77 -8.62
N THR A 79 13.94 -2.05 -8.07
CA THR A 79 14.10 -0.61 -8.30
C THR A 79 14.54 -0.30 -9.73
N THR A 80 15.39 -1.14 -10.33
CA THR A 80 15.81 -1.02 -11.73
C THR A 80 14.64 -1.10 -12.69
N LEU A 81 13.73 -2.08 -12.49
CA LEU A 81 12.52 -2.21 -13.29
C LEU A 81 11.60 -0.99 -13.12
N LEU A 82 11.45 -0.49 -11.88
CA LEU A 82 10.59 0.65 -11.56
C LEU A 82 11.12 1.95 -12.21
N GLU A 83 12.44 2.16 -12.20
CA GLU A 83 13.07 3.29 -12.88
C GLU A 83 12.83 3.27 -14.40
N ASP A 84 13.04 2.12 -15.04
CA ASP A 84 12.81 1.95 -16.48
C ASP A 84 11.34 2.16 -16.85
N ALA A 85 10.41 1.66 -16.03
CA ALA A 85 8.98 1.87 -16.24
C ALA A 85 8.59 3.34 -16.03
N THR A 86 9.25 4.05 -15.11
CA THR A 86 9.07 5.49 -14.89
C THR A 86 9.54 6.32 -16.09
N ARG A 87 10.74 6.05 -16.62
CA ARG A 87 11.28 6.72 -17.82
C ARG A 87 10.35 6.57 -19.02
N ARG A 88 9.88 5.35 -19.28
CA ARG A 88 8.93 5.05 -20.37
C ARG A 88 7.59 5.76 -20.20
N THR A 89 7.02 5.73 -18.99
CA THR A 89 5.75 6.41 -18.70
C THR A 89 5.88 7.92 -18.91
N GLY A 90 6.97 8.53 -18.44
CA GLY A 90 7.21 9.97 -18.56
C GLY A 90 7.40 10.47 -20.01
N GLN A 91 7.85 9.60 -20.92
CA GLN A 91 7.90 9.91 -22.36
C GLN A 91 6.50 9.86 -23.00
N GLN A 92 5.60 8.99 -22.52
CA GLN A 92 4.24 8.85 -23.03
C GLN A 92 3.26 9.92 -22.51
N THR A 93 3.59 10.58 -21.40
CA THR A 93 2.72 11.61 -20.80
C THR A 93 3.06 13.03 -21.24
N LYS A 94 4.10 13.19 -22.07
CA LYS A 94 4.44 14.43 -22.75
C LYS A 94 3.77 14.45 -24.12
#